data_AF-A0A961QTW7-F1
#
_entry.id   AF-A0A961QTW7-F1
#
_cell.length_a   1.000
_cell.length_b   1.000
_cell.length_c   1.000
_cell.angle_alpha   90.00
_cell.angle_beta   90.00
_cell.angle_gamma   90.00
#
_symmetry.space_group_name_H-M   'P 1'
#
loop_
_entity.id
_entity.type
_entity.pdbx_description
1 polymer ?
#
loop_
_entity_poly.entity_id
_entity_poly.type
_entity_poly.pdbx_seq_one_letter_code
_entity_poly.pdbx_strand_id
1 'polypeptide(L)'
;MPLTMNREVFITCAVTGSGGTQDRSPHVPRSPEQIATSAIDAAKAGAAVVHCHVRDPETGAPSRDPALYREVTERIRDSGTDVVLNLTAGMGGDLLFDGTEAMNRMSQKSDMAGAAERVQHVVDCRPEICTLDC
;
A
#
# COMPACT_ATOMS: atom_id res chain seq x y z
N MET A 1 30.15 -25.25 6.83
CA MET A 1 28.94 -26.01 6.44
C MET A 1 28.25 -25.23 5.34
N PRO A 2 27.89 -25.84 4.20
CA PRO A 2 27.10 -25.14 3.20
C PRO A 2 25.73 -24.82 3.80
N LEU A 3 25.29 -23.57 3.66
CA LEU A 3 23.96 -23.14 4.10
C LEU A 3 22.92 -23.96 3.32
N THR A 4 22.15 -24.79 4.03
CA THR A 4 21.02 -25.50 3.45
C THR A 4 19.90 -24.48 3.23
N MET A 5 19.36 -24.38 2.01
CA MET A 5 18.30 -23.42 1.71
C MET A 5 17.05 -23.70 2.54
N ASN A 6 16.54 -22.67 3.23
CA ASN A 6 15.22 -22.73 3.84
C ASN A 6 14.14 -22.81 2.74
N ARG A 7 13.24 -23.78 2.85
CA ARG A 7 12.09 -23.94 1.95
C ARG A 7 10.80 -23.39 2.52
N GLU A 8 10.80 -23.00 3.79
CA GLU A 8 9.71 -22.24 4.42
C GLU A 8 9.87 -20.78 4.00
N VAL A 9 9.03 -20.36 3.06
CA VAL A 9 9.07 -19.02 2.48
C VAL A 9 7.92 -18.19 3.02
N PHE A 10 8.18 -16.91 3.29
CA PHE A 10 7.11 -15.95 3.50
C PHE A 10 6.59 -15.48 2.15
N ILE A 11 5.27 -15.54 1.98
CA ILE A 11 4.59 -15.02 0.79
C ILE A 11 3.92 -13.71 1.18
N THR A 12 4.25 -12.63 0.47
CA THR A 12 3.56 -11.33 0.58
C THR A 12 2.60 -11.17 -0.59
N CYS A 13 1.35 -10.83 -0.32
CA CYS A 13 0.38 -10.48 -1.36
C CYS A 13 0.17 -8.95 -1.41
N ALA A 14 0.53 -8.32 -2.52
CA ALA A 14 0.21 -6.91 -2.77
C ALA A 14 -1.17 -6.80 -3.43
N VAL A 15 -2.16 -6.38 -2.66
CA VAL A 15 -3.58 -6.61 -3.01
C VAL A 15 -4.18 -5.59 -3.99
N THR A 16 -3.56 -4.41 -4.15
CA THR A 16 -4.07 -3.35 -5.05
C THR A 16 -2.99 -2.50 -5.72
N GLY A 17 -1.99 -2.02 -4.95
CA GLY A 17 -0.97 -1.08 -5.42
C GLY A 17 -1.51 0.33 -5.74
N SER A 18 -0.66 1.21 -6.25
CA SER A 18 -0.99 2.57 -6.72
C SER A 18 -0.89 2.75 -8.23
N GLY A 19 -0.59 1.68 -8.99
CA GLY A 19 -0.48 1.76 -10.44
C GLY A 19 -1.82 2.06 -11.13
N GLY A 20 -1.74 2.58 -12.36
CA GLY A 20 -2.89 2.81 -13.26
C GLY A 20 -3.51 1.53 -13.84
N THR A 21 -3.24 0.38 -13.23
CA THR A 21 -3.81 -0.92 -13.60
C THR A 21 -5.22 -1.12 -13.10
N GLN A 22 -5.71 -0.22 -12.24
CA GLN A 22 -7.02 -0.33 -11.64
C GLN A 22 -8.12 -0.47 -12.71
N ASP A 23 -8.18 0.39 -13.73
CA ASP A 23 -9.21 0.31 -14.78
C ASP A 23 -9.00 -0.84 -15.78
N ARG A 24 -7.92 -1.61 -15.63
CA ARG A 24 -7.61 -2.74 -16.52
C ARG A 24 -8.27 -4.05 -16.08
N SER A 25 -8.81 -4.13 -14.87
CA SER A 25 -9.51 -5.32 -14.37
C SER A 25 -10.56 -4.95 -13.31
N PRO A 26 -11.77 -5.52 -13.37
CA PRO A 26 -12.80 -5.30 -12.36
C PRO A 26 -12.45 -5.92 -10.99
N HIS A 27 -11.40 -6.74 -10.93
CA HIS A 27 -10.97 -7.41 -9.69
C HIS A 27 -9.94 -6.61 -8.89
N VAL A 28 -9.47 -5.46 -9.38
CA VAL A 28 -8.57 -4.60 -8.61
C VAL A 28 -9.39 -3.81 -7.57
N PRO A 29 -9.21 -4.04 -6.26
CA PRO A 29 -10.06 -3.45 -5.24
C PRO A 29 -9.77 -1.94 -5.08
N ARG A 30 -10.84 -1.15 -4.90
CA ARG A 30 -10.78 0.32 -4.74
C ARG A 30 -11.13 0.77 -3.32
N SER A 31 -12.29 0.36 -2.82
CA SER A 31 -12.77 0.81 -1.52
C SER A 31 -11.99 0.12 -0.38
N PRO A 32 -11.92 0.74 0.81
CA PRO A 32 -11.33 0.10 1.98
C PRO A 32 -11.89 -1.29 2.27
N GLU A 33 -13.20 -1.47 2.11
CA GLU A 33 -13.87 -2.77 2.25
C GLU A 33 -13.35 -3.82 1.26
N GLN A 34 -13.25 -3.46 -0.03
CA GLN A 34 -12.74 -4.38 -1.06
C GLN A 34 -11.26 -4.72 -0.83
N ILE A 35 -10.46 -3.73 -0.42
CA ILE A 35 -9.03 -3.92 -0.13
C ILE A 35 -8.86 -4.84 1.07
N ALA A 36 -9.60 -4.60 2.16
CA ALA A 36 -9.59 -5.46 3.34
C ALA A 36 -10.06 -6.89 3.01
N THR A 37 -11.13 -7.04 2.23
CA THR A 37 -11.62 -8.36 1.78
C THR A 37 -10.54 -9.10 1.00
N SER A 38 -9.87 -8.42 0.06
CA SER A 38 -8.79 -9.01 -0.72
C SER A 38 -7.58 -9.42 0.13
N ALA A 39 -7.24 -8.63 1.16
CA ALA A 39 -6.20 -8.96 2.12
C ALA A 39 -6.56 -10.20 2.96
N ILE A 40 -7.80 -10.28 3.45
CA ILE A 40 -8.31 -11.42 4.21
C ILE A 40 -8.32 -12.69 3.35
N ASP A 41 -8.77 -12.60 2.10
CA ASP A 41 -8.79 -13.72 1.18
C ASP A 41 -7.38 -14.20 0.82
N ALA A 42 -6.44 -13.26 0.63
CA ALA A 42 -5.02 -13.60 0.42
C ALA A 42 -4.42 -14.32 1.64
N ALA A 43 -4.71 -13.86 2.86
CA ALA A 43 -4.26 -14.52 4.09
C ALA A 43 -4.83 -15.94 4.21
N LYS A 44 -6.14 -16.11 3.96
CA LYS A 44 -6.79 -17.44 3.95
C LYS A 44 -6.25 -18.37 2.87
N ALA A 45 -5.74 -17.82 1.77
CA ALA A 45 -5.06 -18.58 0.72
C ALA A 45 -3.60 -18.93 1.06
N GLY A 46 -3.06 -18.43 2.18
CA GLY A 46 -1.73 -18.76 2.69
C GLY A 46 -0.69 -17.63 2.61
N ALA A 47 -1.10 -16.39 2.31
CA ALA A 47 -0.19 -15.25 2.42
C ALA A 47 0.17 -15.00 3.90
N ALA A 48 1.47 -14.90 4.19
CA ALA A 48 1.94 -14.55 5.52
C ALA A 48 1.85 -13.04 5.79
N VAL A 49 1.94 -12.24 4.72
CA VAL A 49 1.96 -10.78 4.75
C VAL A 49 1.01 -10.24 3.68
N VAL A 50 0.30 -9.16 4.00
CA VAL A 50 -0.46 -8.39 3.01
C VAL A 50 0.11 -6.99 2.88
N HIS A 51 0.40 -6.58 1.66
CA HIS A 51 0.87 -5.24 1.33
C HIS A 51 -0.28 -4.41 0.79
N CYS A 52 -0.60 -3.32 1.49
CA CYS A 52 -1.78 -2.51 1.23
C CYS A 52 -1.40 -1.07 0.84
N HIS A 53 -2.06 -0.62 -0.22
CA HIS A 53 -2.25 0.79 -0.56
C HIS A 53 -3.74 1.11 -0.36
N VAL A 54 -4.07 2.39 -0.32
CA VAL A 54 -5.47 2.86 -0.41
C VAL A 54 -5.68 3.68 -1.66
N ARG A 55 -6.94 3.76 -2.07
CA ARG A 55 -7.38 4.48 -3.26
C ARG A 55 -8.59 5.32 -2.91
N ASP A 56 -8.80 6.38 -3.67
CA ASP A 56 -10.07 7.09 -3.68
C ASP A 56 -11.19 6.09 -4.08
N PRO A 57 -12.21 5.87 -3.23
CA PRO A 57 -13.21 4.83 -3.47
C PRO A 57 -14.05 5.05 -4.74
N GLU A 58 -14.25 6.30 -5.13
CA GLU A 58 -15.10 6.68 -6.26
C GLU A 58 -14.33 6.59 -7.58
N THR A 59 -13.15 7.19 -7.61
CA THR A 59 -12.34 7.35 -8.83
C THR A 59 -11.33 6.23 -9.04
N GLY A 60 -10.93 5.52 -7.98
CA GLY A 60 -9.85 4.53 -8.02
C GLY A 60 -8.44 5.13 -8.07
N ALA A 61 -8.31 6.47 -8.04
CA ALA A 61 -7.04 7.16 -8.00
C ALA A 61 -6.24 6.77 -6.74
N PRO A 62 -4.89 6.71 -6.80
CA PRO A 62 -4.07 6.46 -5.63
C PRO A 62 -4.35 7.51 -4.54
N SER A 63 -4.42 7.08 -3.29
CA SER A 63 -4.64 7.98 -2.15
C SER A 63 -3.66 7.68 -1.02
N ARG A 64 -3.31 8.72 -0.27
CA ARG A 64 -2.55 8.64 0.98
C ARG A 64 -3.32 9.18 2.19
N ASP A 65 -4.65 9.19 2.09
CA ASP A 65 -5.55 9.62 3.18
C ASP A 65 -5.44 8.66 4.38
N PRO A 66 -5.01 9.15 5.57
CA PRO A 66 -4.93 8.34 6.78
C PRO A 66 -6.26 7.68 7.19
N ALA A 67 -7.40 8.31 6.89
CA ALA A 67 -8.71 7.76 7.25
C ALA A 67 -9.01 6.45 6.50
N LEU A 68 -8.63 6.38 5.22
CA LEU A 68 -8.79 5.16 4.42
C LEU A 68 -7.88 4.03 4.91
N TYR A 69 -6.64 4.35 5.31
CA TYR A 69 -5.74 3.36 5.91
C TYR A 69 -6.26 2.82 7.23
N ARG A 70 -6.83 3.69 8.06
CA ARG A 70 -7.46 3.32 9.33
C ARG A 70 -8.60 2.34 9.09
N GLU A 71 -9.49 2.65 8.16
CA GLU A 71 -10.61 1.77 7.84
C GLU A 71 -10.15 0.40 7.31
N VAL A 72 -9.17 0.35 6.40
CA VAL A 72 -8.58 -0.93 5.94
C VAL A 72 -8.00 -1.72 7.12
N THR A 73 -7.24 -1.06 7.98
CA THR A 73 -6.57 -1.69 9.13
C THR A 73 -7.59 -2.26 10.12
N GLU A 74 -8.61 -1.48 10.48
CA GLU A 74 -9.68 -1.89 11.39
C GLU A 74 -10.44 -3.09 10.82
N ARG A 75 -10.85 -3.05 9.55
CA ARG A 75 -11.56 -4.17 8.90
C ARG A 75 -10.75 -5.46 8.85
N ILE A 76 -9.45 -5.39 8.56
CA ILE A 76 -8.57 -6.56 8.54
C ILE A 76 -8.47 -7.14 9.96
N ARG A 77 -8.22 -6.31 10.97
CA ARG A 77 -8.08 -6.75 12.37
C ARG A 77 -9.37 -7.31 12.95
N ASP A 78 -10.51 -6.67 12.67
CA ASP A 78 -11.84 -7.09 13.12
C ASP A 78 -12.28 -8.42 12.50
N SER A 79 -11.68 -8.83 11.37
CA SER A 79 -11.98 -10.12 10.73
C SER A 79 -11.52 -11.33 11.54
N GLY A 80 -10.63 -11.14 12.53
CA GLY A 80 -9.99 -12.22 13.27
C GLY A 80 -9.00 -13.07 12.45
N THR A 81 -8.68 -12.65 11.23
CA THR A 81 -7.68 -13.32 10.38
C THR A 81 -6.29 -12.85 10.77
N ASP A 82 -5.42 -13.77 11.20
CA ASP A 82 -4.04 -13.46 11.55
C ASP A 82 -3.19 -13.31 10.28
N VAL A 83 -2.67 -12.11 10.04
CA VAL A 83 -1.80 -11.78 8.91
C VAL A 83 -0.96 -10.56 9.26
N VAL A 84 0.31 -10.57 8.85
CA VAL A 84 1.20 -9.40 9.01
C VAL A 84 0.73 -8.29 8.07
N LEU A 85 0.40 -7.13 8.61
CA LEU A 85 0.02 -5.97 7.82
C LEU A 85 1.24 -5.15 7.42
N ASN A 86 1.40 -4.94 6.12
CA ASN A 86 2.39 -4.05 5.53
C ASN A 86 1.69 -2.87 4.86
N LEU A 87 1.78 -1.68 5.46
CA LEU A 87 1.25 -0.46 4.85
C LEU A 87 2.34 0.25 4.05
N THR A 88 2.04 0.65 2.82
CA THR A 88 3.01 1.45 2.05
C THR A 88 3.32 2.77 2.73
N ALA A 89 4.59 3.21 2.76
CA ALA A 89 4.96 4.60 3.01
C ALA A 89 5.70 5.21 1.80
N GLY A 90 5.55 4.61 0.62
CA GLY A 90 6.17 5.07 -0.63
C GLY A 90 5.51 6.33 -1.22
N MET A 91 4.21 6.51 -0.99
CA MET A 91 3.47 7.69 -1.49
C MET A 91 3.97 9.00 -0.86
N GLY A 92 3.78 10.12 -1.56
CA GLY A 92 4.35 11.41 -1.17
C GLY A 92 5.85 11.56 -1.48
N GLY A 93 6.42 10.68 -2.31
CA GLY A 93 7.82 10.71 -2.74
C GLY A 93 8.01 10.92 -4.25
N ASP A 94 6.96 11.31 -4.98
CA ASP A 94 6.97 11.40 -6.44
C ASP A 94 7.36 12.81 -6.90
N LEU A 95 8.59 12.95 -7.43
CA LEU A 95 9.08 14.19 -8.02
C LEU A 95 8.99 14.13 -9.54
N LEU A 96 8.15 15.01 -10.11
CA LEU A 96 8.00 15.17 -11.55
C LEU A 96 8.53 16.56 -11.95
N PHE A 97 9.18 16.64 -13.10
CA PHE A 97 9.61 17.92 -13.69
C PHE A 97 8.79 18.21 -14.95
N ASP A 98 8.66 19.48 -15.33
CA ASP A 98 7.87 19.90 -16.51
C ASP A 98 8.49 19.53 -17.88
N GLY A 99 9.56 18.72 -17.87
CA GLY A 99 10.24 18.21 -19.06
C GLY A 99 11.73 18.03 -18.85
N THR A 100 12.39 17.31 -19.76
CA THR A 100 13.83 17.02 -19.68
C THR A 100 14.71 18.27 -19.76
N GLU A 101 14.21 19.33 -20.40
CA GLU A 101 14.92 20.61 -20.54
C GLU A 101 14.61 21.61 -19.41
N ALA A 102 13.71 21.26 -18.48
CA ALA A 102 13.23 22.15 -17.41
C ALA A 102 13.36 21.52 -16.03
N MET A 103 14.45 20.79 -15.79
CA MET A 103 14.73 20.05 -14.54
C MET A 103 14.87 20.94 -13.29
N ASN A 104 14.88 22.26 -13.44
CA ASN A 104 14.87 23.21 -12.33
C ASN A 104 13.44 23.58 -11.88
N ARG A 105 12.40 23.09 -12.56
CA ARG A 105 10.99 23.37 -12.24
C ARG A 105 10.25 22.09 -11.92
N MET A 106 9.90 21.94 -10.65
CA MET A 106 9.01 20.89 -10.20
C MET A 106 7.62 21.08 -10.81
N SER A 107 7.08 20.02 -11.38
CA SER A 107 5.74 20.01 -11.95
C SER A 107 4.70 20.07 -10.84
N GLN A 108 3.58 20.75 -11.11
CA GLN A 108 2.40 20.74 -10.22
C GLN A 108 1.78 19.34 -10.06
N LYS A 109 2.17 18.38 -10.90
CA LYS A 109 1.75 16.97 -10.79
C LYS A 109 2.55 16.17 -9.76
N SER A 110 3.61 16.75 -9.19
CA SER A 110 4.43 16.06 -8.19
C SER A 110 3.65 15.89 -6.88
N ASP A 111 3.85 14.76 -6.21
CA ASP A 111 3.41 14.52 -4.83
C ASP A 111 4.66 14.35 -3.96
N MET A 112 5.19 15.48 -3.48
CA MET A 112 6.36 15.55 -2.61
C MET A 112 5.94 16.05 -1.24
N ALA A 113 5.66 15.12 -0.34
CA ALA A 113 5.25 15.38 1.04
C ALA A 113 6.44 15.32 2.01
N GLY A 114 6.29 15.97 3.17
CA GLY A 114 7.27 15.87 4.25
C GLY A 114 7.28 14.48 4.90
N ALA A 115 8.40 14.10 5.52
CA ALA A 115 8.54 12.78 6.15
C ALA A 115 7.44 12.48 7.19
N ALA A 116 7.08 13.45 8.04
CA ALA A 116 6.04 13.28 9.05
C ALA A 116 4.66 13.00 8.43
N GLU A 117 4.34 13.71 7.34
CA GLU A 117 3.08 13.51 6.61
C GLU A 117 3.04 12.12 5.93
N ARG A 118 4.17 11.68 5.35
CA ARG A 118 4.28 10.38 4.67
C ARG A 118 4.11 9.17 5.60
N VAL A 119 4.33 9.33 6.90
CA VAL A 119 4.23 8.23 7.89
C VAL A 119 3.08 8.38 8.86
N GLN A 120 2.21 9.39 8.68
CA GLN A 120 1.12 9.66 9.63
C GLN A 120 0.19 8.44 9.79
N HIS A 121 -0.15 7.76 8.68
CA HIS A 121 -0.98 6.56 8.73
C HIS A 121 -0.27 5.39 9.42
N VAL A 122 1.06 5.30 9.37
CA VAL A 122 1.84 4.29 10.10
C VAL A 122 1.74 4.55 11.61
N VAL A 123 1.85 5.80 12.04
CA VAL A 123 1.69 6.20 13.44
C VAL A 123 0.28 5.87 13.94
N ASP A 124 -0.74 6.17 13.15
CA ASP A 124 -2.14 5.95 13.49
C ASP A 124 -2.49 4.45 13.55
N CYS A 125 -2.12 3.71 12.51
CA CYS A 125 -2.56 2.32 12.32
C CYS A 125 -1.66 1.31 13.05
N ARG A 126 -0.40 1.66 13.32
CA ARG A 126 0.61 0.79 13.94
C ARG A 126 0.65 -0.60 13.29
N PRO A 127 0.91 -0.70 11.97
CA PRO A 127 1.08 -1.99 11.32
C PRO A 127 2.36 -2.68 11.81
N GLU A 128 2.48 -3.99 11.60
CA GLU A 128 3.67 -4.73 12.00
C GLU A 128 4.89 -4.31 11.16
N ILE A 129 4.68 -3.98 9.88
CA ILE A 129 5.71 -3.44 9.00
C ILE A 129 5.16 -2.33 8.09
N CYS A 130 6.06 -1.53 7.49
CA CYS A 130 5.73 -0.59 6.43
C CYS A 130 6.84 -0.57 5.37
N THR A 131 6.51 -0.25 4.11
CA THR A 131 7.53 -0.13 3.07
C THR A 131 8.23 1.22 3.10
N LEU A 132 9.53 1.22 2.86
CA LEU A 132 10.35 2.41 2.65
C LEU A 132 11.17 2.21 1.38
N ASP A 133 11.00 3.11 0.42
CA ASP A 133 11.76 3.10 -0.83
C ASP A 133 13.04 3.93 -0.62
N CYS A 134 14.21 3.30 -0.81
CA CYS A 134 15.53 3.85 -0.47
C CYS A 134 16.42 4.18 -1.67
#